data_AF-A0A8T6QHD6-F1
#
_entry.id   AF-A0A8T6QHD6-F1
#
_cell.length_a   1.000
_cell.length_b   1.000
_cell.length_c   1.000
_cell.angle_alpha   90.00
_cell.angle_beta   90.00
_cell.angle_gamma   90.00
#
_symmetry.space_group_name_H-M   'P 1'
#
loop_
_entity.id
_entity.type
_entity.pdbx_description
1 polymer ?
#
loop_
_entity_poly.entity_id
_entity_poly.type
_entity_poly.pdbx_seq_one_letter_code
_entity_poly.pdbx_strand_id
1 'polypeptide(L)' 'FAGLETLNIAGRNVLCNVWQEEVTSTRPEKQWQNTFWVDSATGQVRQSRQMLGAGVIPVEMTFLKPAP' A
#
# COMPACT_ATOMS: atom_id res chain seq x y z
N PHE A 1 -12.20 1.27 -1.83
CA PHE A 1 -12.03 1.48 -0.38
C PHE A 1 -12.31 0.16 0.33
N ALA A 2 -11.33 -0.36 1.06
CA ALA A 2 -11.40 -1.66 1.73
C ALA A 2 -11.60 -1.56 3.25
N GLY A 3 -11.42 -0.37 3.85
CA GLY A 3 -11.64 -0.13 5.27
C GLY A 3 -10.67 0.88 5.87
N LEU A 4 -10.67 0.95 7.20
CA LEU A 4 -9.72 1.74 7.98
C LEU A 4 -8.77 0.81 8.73
N GLU A 5 -7.51 1.21 8.84
CA GLU A 5 -6.50 0.50 9.62
C GLU A 5 -5.57 1.51 10.31
N THR A 6 -5.18 1.24 11.55
CA THR A 6 -4.18 2.05 12.26
C THR A 6 -2.82 1.39 12.13
N LEU A 7 -1.90 2.03 11.39
CA LEU A 7 -0.52 1.57 11.26
C LEU A 7 0.34 2.12 12.40
N ASN A 8 1.22 1.30 12.95
CA ASN A 8 2.29 1.77 13.82
C ASN A 8 3.58 1.98 12.99
N ILE A 9 3.94 3.23 12.74
CA ILE A 9 5.09 3.59 11.91
C ILE A 9 6.07 4.39 12.76
N ALA A 10 7.26 3.83 13.00
CA ALA A 10 8.30 4.44 13.82
C ALA A 10 7.78 4.93 15.19
N GLY A 11 6.97 4.10 15.86
CA GLY A 11 6.39 4.41 17.18
C GLY A 11 5.20 5.37 17.17
N ARG A 12 4.71 5.80 15.99
CA ARG A 12 3.53 6.65 15.85
C ARG A 12 2.37 5.87 15.23
N ASN A 13 1.19 6.03 15.82
CA ASN A 13 -0.05 5.49 15.25
C ASN A 13 -0.57 6.44 14.17
N VAL A 14 -0.80 5.91 12.98
CA VAL A 14 -1.32 6.63 11.82
C VAL A 14 -2.59 5.94 11.36
N LEU A 15 -3.74 6.63 11.43
CA LEU A 15 -4.98 6.13 10.88
C LEU A 15 -4.95 6.24 9.36
N CYS A 16 -5.16 5.12 8.67
CA CYS A 16 -5.10 5.01 7.24
C CYS A 16 -6.41 4.48 6.65
N ASN A 17 -6.81 5.05 5.52
CA ASN A 17 -7.74 4.44 4.59
C ASN A 17 -7.00 3.34 3.82
N VAL A 18 -7.54 2.11 3.83
CA VAL A 18 -7.00 0.99 3.05
C VAL A 18 -7.65 1.00 1.66
N TRP A 19 -6.80 1.04 0.65
CA TRP A 19 -7.18 1.01 -0.76
C TRP A 19 -6.64 -0.25 -1.41
N GLN A 20 -7.53 -1.00 -2.05
CA GLN A 20 -7.19 -2.17 -2.83
C GLN A 20 -7.38 -1.83 -4.31
N GLU A 21 -6.37 -2.13 -5.10
CA GLU A 21 -6.35 -1.94 -6.56
C GLU A 21 -6.22 -3.30 -7.21
N GLU A 22 -7.14 -3.63 -8.12
CA GLU A 22 -7.04 -4.81 -8.98
C GLU A 22 -6.19 -4.49 -10.20
N VAL A 23 -5.13 -5.27 -10.41
CA VAL A 23 -4.21 -5.11 -11.54
C VAL A 23 -4.27 -6.35 -12.41
N THR A 24 -4.31 -6.13 -13.73
CA THR A 24 -4.25 -7.18 -14.72
C THR A 24 -3.04 -6.96 -15.65
N SER A 25 -2.39 -8.06 -16.03
CA SER A 25 -1.36 -8.07 -17.07
C SER A 25 -1.77 -9.04 -18.15
N THR A 26 -1.54 -8.67 -19.40
CA THR A 26 -1.90 -9.49 -20.58
C THR A 26 -0.74 -10.37 -21.04
N ARG A 27 0.51 -10.06 -20.65
CA ARG A 27 1.72 -10.80 -21.02
C ARG A 27 2.79 -10.70 -19.92
N PRO A 28 2.93 -11.70 -19.03
CA PRO A 28 2.11 -12.90 -18.91
C PRO A 28 0.69 -12.59 -18.42
N GLU A 29 -0.28 -13.45 -18.75
CA GLU A 29 -1.65 -13.31 -18.25
C GLU A 29 -1.69 -13.58 -16.73
N LYS A 30 -1.90 -12.50 -15.96
CA LYS A 30 -1.95 -12.53 -14.50
C LYS A 30 -2.88 -11.45 -13.97
N GLN A 31 -3.42 -11.71 -12.78
CA GLN A 31 -4.21 -10.74 -12.01
C GLN A 31 -3.73 -10.78 -10.56
N TRP A 32 -3.68 -9.61 -9.93
CA TRP A 32 -3.34 -9.49 -8.52
C TRP A 32 -3.95 -8.24 -7.91
N GLN A 33 -3.86 -8.15 -6.58
CA GLN A 33 -4.34 -7.00 -5.83
C GLN A 33 -3.16 -6.28 -5.17
N ASN A 34 -3.01 -5.00 -5.48
CA ASN A 34 -2.15 -4.09 -4.74
C ASN A 34 -2.93 -3.52 -3.55
N THR A 35 -2.24 -3.25 -2.44
CA THR A 35 -2.84 -2.59 -1.27
C THR A 35 -2.04 -1.35 -0.91
N PHE A 36 -2.74 -0.25 -0.63
CA PHE A 36 -2.16 1.02 -0.22
C PHE A 36 -2.83 1.49 1.06
N TRP A 37 -2.02 1.92 2.02
CA TRP A 37 -2.48 2.56 3.24
C TRP A 37 -2.25 4.06 3.11
N VAL A 38 -3.35 4.79 3.00
CA VAL A 38 -3.37 6.23 2.75
C VAL A 38 -3.76 6.94 4.05
N ASP A 39 -2.88 7.76 4.60
CA ASP A 39 -3.11 8.57 5.79
C ASP A 39 -4.42 9.35 5.67
N SER A 40 -5.38 9.07 6.56
CA SER A 40 -6.74 9.61 6.47
C SER A 40 -6.80 11.13 6.65
N ALA A 41 -5.79 11.74 7.28
CA ALA A 41 -5.73 13.18 7.51
C ALA A 41 -5.01 13.93 6.37
N THR A 42 -4.00 13.33 5.75
CA THR A 42 -3.13 14.01 4.78
C THR A 42 -3.26 13.53 3.34
N GLY A 43 -3.87 12.36 3.13
CA GLY A 43 -3.95 11.72 1.80
C GLY A 43 -2.62 11.11 1.33
N GLN A 44 -1.58 11.08 2.16
CA GLN A 44 -0.28 10.51 1.79
C GLN A 44 -0.28 8.98 1.89
N VAL A 45 0.35 8.29 0.93
CA VAL A 45 0.62 6.85 1.07
C VAL A 45 1.70 6.64 2.15
N ARG A 46 1.38 5.82 3.14
CA ARG A 46 2.29 5.50 4.27
C ARG A 46 2.84 4.09 4.19
N GLN A 47 2.10 3.18 3.55
CA GLN A 47 2.57 1.84 3.23
C GLN A 47 1.98 1.40 1.89
N SER A 48 2.71 0.59 1.14
CA SER A 48 2.19 -0.14 -0.02
C SER A 48 2.64 -1.59 0.01
N ARG A 49 1.76 -2.48 -0.46
CA ARG A 49 2.07 -3.87 -0.77
C ARG A 49 1.71 -4.12 -2.23
N GLN A 50 2.72 -4.35 -3.05
CA GLN A 50 2.57 -4.40 -4.51
C GLN A 50 3.42 -5.51 -5.11
N MET A 51 2.97 -6.11 -6.21
CA MET A 51 3.86 -6.94 -7.04
C MET A 51 4.67 -6.02 -7.96
N LEU A 52 5.99 -6.22 -8.03
CA LEU A 52 6.88 -5.45 -8.92
C LEU A 52 6.61 -5.72 -10.41
N GLY A 53 5.91 -6.81 -10.70
CA GLY A 53 5.51 -7.22 -12.03
C GLY A 53 4.63 -8.46 -11.95
N ALA A 54 4.02 -8.82 -13.08
CA ALA A 54 3.13 -9.96 -13.17
C ALA A 54 3.82 -11.26 -12.73
N GLY A 55 3.36 -11.84 -11.61
CA GLY A 55 3.92 -13.08 -11.07
C GLY A 55 5.25 -12.94 -10.31
N VAL A 56 5.70 -11.71 -10.04
CA VAL A 56 6.90 -11.45 -9.21
C VAL A 56 6.51 -11.36 -7.72
N ILE A 57 7.44 -11.69 -6.82
CA ILE A 57 7.23 -11.64 -5.37
C ILE A 57 6.70 -10.26 -4.94
N PRO A 58 5.68 -10.19 -4.05
CA PRO A 58 5.18 -8.92 -3.54
C PRO A 58 6.25 -8.22 -2.68
N VAL A 59 6.32 -6.90 -2.81
CA VAL A 59 7.16 -6.03 -2.00
C VAL A 59 6.29 -5.18 -1.12
N GLU A 60 6.68 -5.09 0.15
CA GLU A 60 6.09 -4.18 1.12
C GLU A 60 7.04 -3.00 1.35
N MET A 61 6.52 -1.79 1.23
CA MET A 61 7.26 -0.55 1.42
C MET A 61 6.58 0.32 2.45
N THR A 62 7.31 0.77 3.47
CA THR A 62 6.84 1.74 4.45
C THR A 62 7.52 3.08 4.20
N PHE A 63 6.70 4.11 3.98
CA PHE A 63 7.17 5.47 3.75
C PHE A 63 7.28 6.20 5.10
N LEU A 64 8.51 6.38 5.54
CA LEU A 64 8.81 7.23 6.67
C LEU A 64 8.77 8.68 6.18
N LYS A 65 7.92 9.52 6.82
CA LYS A 65 8.01 10.97 6.64
C LYS A 65 9.49 11.35 6.85
N PRO A 66 10.10 12.21 6.01
CA PRO A 66 11.46 12.65 6.25
C PRO A 66 11.57 13.13 7.69
N ALA A 67 12.60 12.66 8.39
CA ALA A 67 12.96 13.23 9.68
C ALA A 67 13.25 14.72 9.43
N PRO A 68 12.65 15.64 10.21
CA PRO A 68 12.97 17.06 10.11
C PRO A 68 14.46 17.32 10.38
#